data_AF-A0A8S1HNF7-F1
#
_entry.id   AF-A0A8S1HNF7-F1
#
_cell.length_a   1.000
_cell.length_b   1.000
_cell.length_c   1.000
_cell.angle_alpha   90.00
_cell.angle_beta   90.00
_cell.angle_gamma   90.00
#
_symmetry.space_group_name_H-M   'P 1'
#
loop_
_entity.id
_entity.type
_entity.pdbx_description
1 polymer ?
#
loop_
_entity_poly.entity_id
_entity_poly.type
_entity_poly.pdbx_seq_one_letter_code
_entity_poly.pdbx_strand_id
1 'polypeptide(L)'
;MFKGLNPAIEFEETNDRTRSAVICKVIVNSITHKYRIKTNHNAGESGQASRWNLDLIELYVYKLLESIGLGPKIVFIPNCVASTSILYIGSEWLAHFQSFNSTEQVTTTEVSHAVVQIHFLAVFLSLGDMHEENFGINASSDPIILDFMINKLDFDKKTRDLEEFVENVRLNIQDLYHSKL
;
A
#
# COMPACT_ATOMS: atom_id res chain seq x y z
N MET A 1 -8.42 -10.98 -17.47
CA MET A 1 -9.47 -10.12 -16.89
C MET A 1 -10.57 -9.76 -17.90
N PHE A 2 -10.31 -9.63 -19.21
CA PHE A 2 -11.36 -9.28 -20.20
C PHE A 2 -11.27 -10.05 -21.54
N LYS A 3 -10.99 -11.37 -21.51
CA LYS A 3 -10.82 -12.16 -22.75
C LYS A 3 -12.11 -12.12 -23.59
N GLY A 4 -11.99 -11.71 -24.85
CA GLY A 4 -13.10 -11.67 -25.81
C GLY A 4 -13.98 -10.41 -25.74
N LEU A 5 -13.57 -9.38 -24.99
CA LEU A 5 -14.28 -8.11 -24.88
C LEU A 5 -13.44 -6.98 -25.49
N ASN A 6 -14.12 -5.91 -25.94
CA ASN A 6 -13.49 -4.68 -26.45
C ASN A 6 -13.57 -3.59 -25.37
N PRO A 7 -12.60 -3.52 -24.43
CA PRO A 7 -12.57 -2.48 -23.42
C PRO A 7 -12.32 -1.11 -24.06
N ALA A 8 -13.04 -0.09 -23.61
CA ALA A 8 -12.61 1.30 -23.80
C ALA A 8 -11.66 1.68 -22.65
N ILE A 9 -10.59 2.40 -22.98
CA ILE A 9 -9.56 2.80 -22.02
C ILE A 9 -9.42 4.32 -22.04
N GLU A 10 -9.51 4.93 -20.86
CA GLU A 10 -9.34 6.37 -20.67
C GLU A 10 -8.27 6.63 -19.59
N PHE A 11 -7.53 7.71 -19.74
CA PHE A 11 -6.51 8.12 -18.77
C PHE A 11 -6.86 9.48 -18.18
N GLU A 12 -6.66 9.63 -16.87
CA GLU A 12 -6.79 10.89 -16.16
C GLU A 12 -5.50 11.17 -15.38
N GLU A 13 -5.00 12.39 -15.46
CA GLU A 13 -3.90 12.84 -14.62
C GLU A 13 -4.45 13.39 -13.29
N THR A 14 -3.84 13.00 -12.18
CA THR A 14 -4.14 13.62 -10.87
C THR A 14 -3.18 14.77 -10.62
N ASN A 15 -3.70 15.98 -10.47
CA ASN A 15 -2.93 17.18 -10.11
C ASN A 15 -2.66 17.29 -8.59
N ASP A 16 -2.40 16.17 -7.92
CA ASP A 16 -1.96 16.21 -6.53
C ASP A 16 -0.47 16.55 -6.51
N ARG A 17 -0.16 17.71 -5.93
CA ARG A 17 1.10 18.45 -6.05
C ARG A 17 2.37 17.71 -5.59
N THR A 18 2.26 16.47 -5.14
CA THR A 18 3.34 15.68 -4.53
C THR A 18 3.80 14.48 -5.35
N ARG A 19 2.92 13.80 -6.11
CA ARG A 19 3.29 12.70 -7.03
C ARG A 19 2.30 12.57 -8.19
N SER A 20 2.77 12.71 -9.43
CA SER A 20 1.97 12.44 -10.63
C SER A 20 1.60 10.94 -10.68
N ALA A 21 0.36 10.61 -10.34
CA ALA A 21 -0.20 9.29 -10.61
C ALA A 21 -1.09 9.37 -11.87
N VAL A 22 -1.09 8.31 -12.66
CA VAL A 22 -2.00 8.18 -13.80
C VAL A 22 -3.16 7.29 -13.37
N ILE A 23 -4.38 7.80 -13.46
CA ILE A 23 -5.58 6.98 -13.29
C ILE A 23 -5.94 6.40 -14.65
N CYS A 24 -6.04 5.08 -14.72
CA CYS A 24 -6.51 4.35 -15.88
C CYS A 24 -7.93 3.86 -15.62
N LYS A 25 -8.86 4.22 -16.49
CA LYS A 25 -10.23 3.71 -16.49
C LYS A 25 -10.37 2.66 -17.58
N VAL A 26 -10.83 1.48 -17.20
CA VAL A 26 -11.14 0.38 -18.13
C VAL A 26 -12.64 0.16 -18.10
N ILE A 27 -13.31 0.49 -19.20
CA ILE A 27 -14.77 0.42 -19.34
C ILE A 27 -15.11 -0.82 -20.15
N VAL A 28 -15.85 -1.75 -19.53
CA VAL A 28 -16.26 -3.01 -20.14
C VAL A 28 -17.73 -3.24 -19.84
N ASN A 29 -18.55 -3.39 -20.89
CA ASN A 29 -20.00 -3.59 -20.76
C ASN A 29 -20.67 -2.55 -19.83
N SER A 30 -20.31 -1.27 -19.99
CA SER A 30 -20.78 -0.15 -19.14
C SER A 30 -20.36 -0.18 -17.68
N ILE A 31 -19.47 -1.10 -17.27
CA ILE A 31 -18.82 -1.12 -15.95
C ILE A 31 -17.46 -0.45 -16.07
N THR A 32 -17.22 0.56 -15.24
CA THR A 32 -15.95 1.28 -15.20
C THR A 32 -15.10 0.76 -14.05
N HIS A 33 -13.99 0.11 -14.38
CA HIS A 33 -12.93 -0.21 -13.42
C HIS A 33 -11.92 0.92 -13.42
N LYS A 34 -11.55 1.43 -12.24
CA LYS A 34 -10.53 2.48 -12.11
C LYS A 34 -9.29 1.89 -11.45
N TYR A 35 -8.12 2.23 -11.98
CA TYR A 35 -6.83 1.80 -11.46
C TYR A 35 -5.91 2.99 -11.28
N ARG A 36 -5.23 3.08 -10.14
CA ARG A 36 -4.07 3.94 -9.97
C ARG A 36 -2.86 3.22 -10.53
N ILE A 37 -2.27 3.80 -11.58
CA ILE A 37 -1.09 3.25 -12.23
C ILE A 37 0.14 3.99 -11.72
N LYS A 38 1.11 3.21 -11.23
CA LYS A 38 2.43 3.71 -10.86
C LYS A 38 3.53 2.80 -11.42
N THR A 39 4.75 3.30 -11.41
CA THR A 39 5.94 2.46 -11.52
C THR A 39 6.37 1.98 -10.13
N ASN A 40 7.18 0.93 -10.05
CA ASN A 40 7.93 0.64 -8.83
C ASN A 40 8.88 1.81 -8.51
N HIS A 41 9.26 1.95 -7.25
CA HIS A 41 9.90 3.17 -6.73
C HIS A 41 11.21 3.57 -7.42
N ASN A 42 11.94 2.61 -8.00
CA ASN A 42 13.24 2.86 -8.65
C ASN A 42 13.25 2.54 -10.16
N ALA A 43 12.07 2.51 -10.79
CA ALA A 43 11.94 2.18 -12.20
C ALA A 43 12.79 3.09 -13.09
N GLY A 44 13.65 2.50 -13.92
CA GLY A 44 14.47 3.23 -14.89
C GLY A 44 15.73 3.89 -14.33
N GLU A 45 16.00 3.79 -13.03
CA GLU A 45 17.29 4.26 -12.50
C GLU A 45 18.45 3.33 -12.91
N SER A 46 19.44 3.90 -13.60
CA SER A 46 20.65 3.18 -14.01
C SER A 46 21.60 3.00 -12.83
N GLY A 47 21.56 1.85 -12.16
CA GLY A 47 22.57 1.48 -11.18
C GLY A 47 22.22 0.26 -10.33
N GLN A 48 23.04 -0.79 -10.44
CA GLN A 48 23.14 -1.96 -9.53
C GLN A 48 22.10 -3.09 -9.64
N ALA A 49 22.63 -4.30 -9.89
CA ALA A 49 21.92 -5.58 -9.88
C ALA A 49 21.28 -5.92 -8.51
N SER A 50 21.74 -5.33 -7.41
CA SER A 50 21.18 -5.51 -6.06
C SER A 50 19.76 -4.94 -5.91
N ARG A 51 19.33 -4.04 -6.81
CA ARG A 51 18.01 -3.40 -6.79
C ARG A 51 16.87 -4.30 -7.25
N TRP A 52 17.16 -5.26 -8.13
CA TRP A 52 16.18 -6.23 -8.62
C TRP A 52 15.51 -7.00 -7.48
N ASN A 53 16.25 -7.25 -6.40
CA ASN A 53 15.70 -7.90 -5.21
C ASN A 53 14.65 -7.03 -4.52
N LEU A 54 14.88 -5.72 -4.40
CA LEU A 54 13.92 -4.81 -3.75
C LEU A 54 12.67 -4.61 -4.60
N ASP A 55 12.81 -4.50 -5.91
CA ASP A 55 11.67 -4.38 -6.83
C ASP A 55 10.81 -5.66 -6.77
N LEU A 56 11.42 -6.84 -6.80
CA LEU A 56 10.68 -8.11 -6.66
C LEU A 56 10.01 -8.24 -5.29
N ILE A 57 10.66 -7.78 -4.21
CA ILE A 57 10.04 -7.75 -2.88
C ILE A 57 8.84 -6.80 -2.88
N GLU A 58 8.94 -5.60 -3.48
CA GLU A 58 7.82 -4.65 -3.58
C GLU A 58 6.62 -5.31 -4.28
N LEU A 59 6.85 -5.95 -5.43
CA LEU A 59 5.81 -6.66 -6.18
C LEU A 59 5.20 -7.82 -5.37
N TYR A 60 6.04 -8.59 -4.67
CA TYR A 60 5.58 -9.67 -3.81
C TYR A 60 4.69 -9.15 -2.66
N VAL A 61 5.12 -8.10 -1.97
CA VAL A 61 4.37 -7.50 -0.87
C VAL A 61 3.02 -6.98 -1.35
N TYR A 62 2.95 -6.36 -2.52
CA TYR A 62 1.68 -5.97 -3.12
C TYR A 62 0.71 -7.14 -3.27
N LYS A 63 1.19 -8.28 -3.80
CA LYS A 63 0.38 -9.49 -3.93
C LYS A 63 0.02 -10.14 -2.60
N LEU A 64 0.94 -10.11 -1.64
CA LEU A 64 0.67 -10.59 -0.28
C LEU A 64 -0.47 -9.79 0.35
N LEU A 65 -0.38 -8.45 0.36
CA LEU A 65 -1.40 -7.56 0.90
C LEU A 65 -2.76 -7.76 0.22
N GLU A 66 -2.79 -7.88 -1.11
CA GLU A 66 -4.00 -8.24 -1.86
C GLU A 66 -4.59 -9.57 -1.37
N SER A 67 -3.77 -10.60 -1.23
CA SER A 67 -4.22 -11.96 -0.85
C SER A 67 -4.76 -12.08 0.57
N ILE A 68 -4.26 -11.26 1.50
CA ILE A 68 -4.73 -11.22 2.89
C ILE A 68 -5.84 -10.18 3.10
N GLY A 69 -6.27 -9.48 2.04
CA GLY A 69 -7.36 -8.50 2.09
C GLY A 69 -6.99 -7.14 2.67
N LEU A 70 -5.70 -6.84 2.83
CA LEU A 70 -5.19 -5.59 3.42
C LEU A 70 -4.58 -4.64 2.39
N GLY A 71 -4.80 -4.91 1.10
CA GLY A 71 -4.38 -4.06 -0.01
C GLY A 71 -5.39 -4.10 -1.15
N PRO A 72 -5.31 -3.15 -2.10
CA PRO A 72 -6.16 -3.16 -3.28
C PRO A 72 -5.85 -4.37 -4.17
N LYS A 73 -6.77 -4.68 -5.08
CA LYS A 73 -6.49 -5.64 -6.15
C LYS A 73 -5.36 -5.13 -7.03
N ILE A 74 -4.41 -5.99 -7.36
CA ILE A 74 -3.18 -5.60 -8.08
C ILE A 74 -3.15 -6.24 -9.47
N VAL A 75 -2.83 -5.44 -10.48
CA VAL A 75 -2.54 -5.89 -11.84
C VAL A 75 -1.13 -5.45 -12.22
N PHE A 76 -0.30 -6.39 -12.63
CA PHE A 76 1.01 -6.08 -13.19
C PHE A 76 0.92 -5.90 -14.70
N ILE A 77 1.38 -4.76 -15.18
CA ILE A 77 1.27 -4.34 -16.57
C ILE A 77 2.70 -4.25 -17.14
N PRO A 78 3.10 -5.20 -18.01
CA PRO A 78 4.42 -5.13 -18.64
C PRO A 78 4.49 -3.94 -19.59
N ASN A 79 5.64 -3.27 -19.65
CA ASN A 79 5.91 -2.30 -20.70
C ASN A 79 6.03 -3.01 -22.06
N CYS A 80 5.14 -2.69 -23.00
CA CYS A 80 5.12 -3.27 -24.34
C CYS A 80 5.60 -2.30 -25.44
N VAL A 81 6.01 -1.08 -25.09
CA VAL A 81 6.22 0.02 -26.05
C VAL A 81 7.69 0.47 -26.11
N ALA A 82 8.51 0.21 -25.10
CA ALA A 82 9.93 0.61 -25.07
C ALA A 82 10.89 -0.55 -24.75
N SER A 83 12.18 -0.36 -25.06
CA SER A 83 13.27 -1.33 -24.81
C SER A 83 13.71 -1.43 -23.35
N THR A 84 13.08 -0.67 -22.45
CA THR A 84 13.34 -0.70 -21.01
C THR A 84 12.39 -1.65 -20.29
N SER A 85 12.95 -2.57 -19.51
CA SER A 85 12.21 -3.50 -18.64
C SER A 85 11.58 -2.78 -17.44
N ILE A 86 10.57 -1.95 -17.71
CA ILE A 86 9.74 -1.31 -16.68
C ILE A 86 8.47 -2.15 -16.50
N LEU A 87 8.11 -2.40 -15.24
CA LEU A 87 6.83 -3.01 -14.88
C LEU A 87 5.97 -1.94 -14.20
N TYR A 88 4.75 -1.76 -14.70
CA TYR A 88 3.77 -0.89 -14.08
C TYR A 88 2.89 -1.69 -13.13
N ILE A 89 2.52 -1.06 -12.02
CA ILE A 89 1.64 -1.60 -11.00
C ILE A 89 0.33 -0.83 -11.10
N GLY A 90 -0.76 -1.55 -11.42
CA GLY A 90 -2.11 -1.03 -11.39
C GLY A 90 -2.83 -1.50 -10.14
N SER A 91 -3.11 -0.59 -9.23
CA SER A 91 -3.90 -0.84 -8.01
C SER A 91 -5.34 -0.43 -8.25
N GLU A 92 -6.29 -1.33 -8.02
CA GLU A 92 -7.72 -1.01 -8.16
C GLU A 92 -8.13 0.10 -7.18
N TRP A 93 -8.93 1.04 -7.67
CA TRP A 93 -9.42 2.16 -6.89
C TRP A 93 -10.39 1.69 -5.81
N LEU A 94 -10.12 2.04 -4.56
CA LEU A 94 -10.97 1.70 -3.42
C LEU A 94 -11.89 2.88 -3.09
N ALA A 95 -13.15 2.82 -3.57
CA ALA A 95 -14.11 3.92 -3.43
C ALA A 95 -14.45 4.28 -1.98
N HIS A 96 -14.32 3.33 -1.05
CA HIS A 96 -14.60 3.50 0.37
C HIS A 96 -13.33 3.50 1.23
N PHE A 97 -12.17 3.78 0.63
CA PHE A 97 -10.95 3.97 1.40
C PHE A 97 -11.01 5.30 2.14
N GLN A 98 -10.76 5.25 3.44
CA GLN A 98 -10.63 6.40 4.30
C GLN A 98 -9.23 6.42 4.89
N SER A 99 -8.43 7.40 4.48
CA SER A 99 -7.16 7.72 5.15
C SER A 99 -7.42 8.12 6.61
N PHE A 100 -6.48 7.82 7.52
CA PHE A 100 -6.61 8.26 8.91
C PHE A 100 -6.55 9.78 9.11
N ASN A 101 -6.15 10.56 8.09
CA ASN A 101 -6.24 12.02 8.13
C ASN A 101 -7.61 12.54 7.65
N SER A 102 -8.52 11.66 7.23
CA SER A 102 -9.90 12.02 6.92
C SER A 102 -10.65 12.39 8.21
N THR A 103 -11.33 13.52 8.20
CA THR A 103 -12.11 14.09 9.32
C THR A 103 -13.41 13.35 9.65
N GLU A 104 -13.71 12.23 8.96
CA GLU A 104 -14.94 11.46 9.17
C GLU A 104 -14.84 10.46 10.34
N GLN A 105 -15.93 10.38 11.10
CA GLN A 105 -16.07 9.73 12.40
C GLN A 105 -15.94 8.21 12.35
N VAL A 106 -14.73 7.70 12.51
CA VAL A 106 -14.49 6.30 12.89
C VAL A 106 -14.33 6.25 14.42
N THR A 107 -14.86 5.22 15.07
CA THR A 107 -14.68 5.10 16.53
C THR A 107 -13.20 4.92 16.86
N THR A 108 -12.74 5.54 17.96
CA THR A 108 -11.33 5.53 18.37
C THR A 108 -10.76 4.12 18.51
N THR A 109 -11.60 3.14 18.87
CA THR A 109 -11.21 1.74 19.04
C THR A 109 -10.89 1.04 17.72
N GLU A 110 -11.71 1.21 16.68
CA GLU A 110 -11.48 0.61 15.36
C GLU A 110 -10.22 1.16 14.70
N VAL A 111 -10.04 2.49 14.78
CA VAL A 111 -8.82 3.16 14.31
C VAL A 111 -7.59 2.60 15.03
N SER A 112 -7.65 2.46 16.36
CA SER A 112 -6.52 1.94 17.14
C SER A 112 -6.15 0.51 16.73
N HIS A 113 -7.13 -0.37 16.53
CA HIS A 113 -6.90 -1.73 16.05
C HIS A 113 -6.26 -1.76 14.66
N ALA A 114 -6.79 -0.99 13.71
CA ALA A 114 -6.27 -0.92 12.35
C ALA A 114 -4.83 -0.36 12.32
N VAL A 115 -4.55 0.70 13.10
CA VAL A 115 -3.19 1.27 13.22
C VAL A 115 -2.20 0.26 13.77
N VAL A 116 -2.57 -0.50 14.81
CA VAL A 116 -1.69 -1.54 15.39
C VAL A 116 -1.39 -2.64 14.36
N GLN A 117 -2.40 -3.10 13.62
CA GLN A 117 -2.22 -4.12 12.57
C GLN A 117 -1.31 -3.62 11.43
N ILE A 118 -1.55 -2.40 10.95
CA ILE A 118 -0.73 -1.76 9.91
C ILE A 118 0.70 -1.58 10.38
N HIS A 119 0.90 -1.13 11.63
CA HIS A 119 2.23 -0.98 12.20
C HIS A 119 2.97 -2.33 12.31
N PHE A 120 2.29 -3.37 12.81
CA PHE A 120 2.85 -4.71 12.88
C PHE A 120 3.30 -5.20 11.50
N LEU A 121 2.46 -5.04 10.48
CA LEU A 121 2.81 -5.40 9.10
C LEU A 121 3.93 -4.54 8.54
N ALA A 122 3.96 -3.25 8.82
CA ALA A 122 5.01 -2.35 8.38
C ALA A 122 6.38 -2.78 8.92
N VAL A 123 6.45 -3.16 10.20
CA VAL A 123 7.69 -3.67 10.79
C VAL A 123 8.04 -5.05 10.21
N PHE A 124 7.09 -5.99 10.21
CA PHE A 124 7.31 -7.36 9.76
C PHE A 124 7.73 -7.44 8.29
N LEU A 125 7.03 -6.72 7.42
CA LEU A 125 7.28 -6.68 5.98
C LEU A 125 8.30 -5.60 5.58
N SER A 126 8.88 -4.89 6.55
CA SER A 126 9.91 -3.90 6.29
C SER A 126 9.45 -2.73 5.40
N LEU A 127 8.21 -2.29 5.58
CA LEU A 127 7.59 -1.20 4.83
C LEU A 127 8.10 0.16 5.35
N GLY A 128 8.33 1.07 4.42
CA GLY A 128 8.62 2.49 4.64
C GLY A 128 7.63 3.35 3.88
N ASP A 129 7.81 4.67 3.94
CA ASP A 129 6.87 5.65 3.35
C ASP A 129 5.43 5.49 3.87
N MET A 130 5.30 5.06 5.14
CA MET A 130 4.02 4.90 5.84
C MET A 130 3.50 6.26 6.32
N HIS A 131 3.19 7.15 5.38
CA HIS A 131 2.47 8.39 5.67
C HIS A 131 0.96 8.20 5.50
N GLU A 132 0.18 9.06 6.15
CA GLU A 132 -1.27 8.94 6.36
C GLU A 132 -2.12 8.77 5.09
N GLU A 133 -1.65 9.20 3.93
CA GLU A 133 -2.36 9.00 2.64
C GLU A 133 -2.19 7.58 2.08
N ASN A 134 -1.16 6.86 2.51
CA ASN A 134 -0.83 5.53 1.99
C ASN A 134 -1.49 4.40 2.75
N PHE A 135 -2.17 4.69 3.85
CA PHE A 135 -2.86 3.68 4.65
C PHE A 135 -4.07 4.25 5.38
N GLY A 136 -4.97 3.37 5.79
CA GLY A 136 -6.24 3.77 6.36
C GLY A 136 -7.14 2.57 6.55
N ILE A 137 -8.44 2.76 6.37
CA ILE A 137 -9.44 1.71 6.51
C ILE A 137 -10.41 1.67 5.32
N ASN A 138 -11.10 0.56 5.14
CA ASN A 138 -12.23 0.43 4.23
C ASN A 138 -13.58 0.65 4.96
N ALA A 139 -14.70 0.49 4.23
CA ALA A 139 -16.05 0.59 4.79
C ALA A 139 -16.38 -0.40 5.93
N SER A 140 -15.59 -1.47 6.07
CA SER A 140 -15.74 -2.50 7.10
C SER A 140 -14.82 -2.26 8.30
N SER A 141 -14.13 -1.11 8.36
CA SER A 141 -13.09 -0.81 9.36
C SER A 141 -11.86 -1.71 9.29
N ASP A 142 -11.68 -2.47 8.20
CA ASP A 142 -10.46 -3.27 8.00
C ASP A 142 -9.30 -2.38 7.56
N PRO A 143 -8.06 -2.64 8.02
CA PRO A 143 -6.91 -1.86 7.61
C PRO A 143 -6.58 -2.06 6.13
N ILE A 144 -6.19 -0.98 5.47
CA ILE A 144 -5.77 -0.98 4.07
C ILE A 144 -4.43 -0.26 3.94
N ILE A 145 -3.51 -0.87 3.21
CA ILE A 145 -2.24 -0.29 2.78
C ILE A 145 -2.28 -0.12 1.26
N LEU A 146 -2.17 1.12 0.78
CA LEU A 146 -2.22 1.48 -0.64
C LEU A 146 -0.84 1.54 -1.30
N ASP A 147 0.14 2.08 -0.57
CA ASP A 147 1.48 2.33 -1.08
C ASP A 147 2.52 2.24 0.03
N PHE A 148 3.76 1.92 -0.33
CA PHE A 148 4.87 1.76 0.58
C PHE A 148 6.19 1.70 -0.20
N MET A 149 7.28 2.06 0.46
CA MET A 149 8.63 1.71 0.02
C MET A 149 9.11 0.45 0.73
N ILE A 150 9.94 -0.36 0.07
CA ILE A 150 10.69 -1.41 0.78
C ILE A 150 11.92 -0.78 1.42
N ASN A 151 11.94 -0.72 2.75
CA ASN A 151 13.14 -0.33 3.47
C ASN A 151 14.21 -1.40 3.26
N LYS A 152 15.46 -0.99 3.00
CA LYS A 152 16.60 -1.91 3.03
C LYS A 152 16.54 -2.74 4.31
N LEU A 153 16.62 -4.05 4.16
CA LEU A 153 16.59 -5.00 5.28
C LEU A 153 17.89 -4.83 6.08
N ASP A 154 17.87 -3.94 7.06
CA ASP A 154 18.79 -3.97 8.19
C ASP A 154 18.08 -4.75 9.30
N PHE A 155 18.20 -6.08 9.27
CA PHE A 155 17.57 -6.99 10.22
C PHE A 155 18.00 -6.68 11.66
N ASP A 156 19.23 -6.20 11.87
CA ASP A 156 19.78 -5.91 13.20
C ASP A 156 19.20 -4.61 13.79
N LYS A 157 18.90 -3.63 12.94
CA LYS A 157 18.17 -2.43 13.37
C LYS A 157 16.69 -2.73 13.62
N LYS A 158 16.04 -3.47 12.73
CA LYS A 158 14.60 -3.77 12.83
C LYS A 158 14.24 -4.67 14.01
N THR A 159 15.12 -5.60 14.38
CA THR A 159 14.89 -6.44 15.57
C THR A 159 14.85 -5.58 16.84
N ARG A 160 15.77 -4.59 16.95
CA ARG A 160 15.79 -3.64 18.06
C ARG A 160 14.56 -2.73 18.06
N ASP A 161 14.17 -2.21 16.90
CA ASP A 161 12.99 -1.33 16.77
C ASP A 161 11.69 -2.09 17.14
N LEU A 162 11.59 -3.39 16.79
CA LEU A 162 10.44 -4.24 17.15
C LEU A 162 10.41 -4.57 18.65
N GLU A 163 11.55 -4.91 19.26
CA GLU A 163 11.64 -5.15 20.70
C GLU A 163 11.25 -3.91 21.50
N GLU A 164 11.73 -2.73 21.09
CA GLU A 164 11.37 -1.45 21.70
C GLU A 164 9.86 -1.15 21.54
N PHE A 165 9.29 -1.38 20.36
CA PHE A 165 7.85 -1.21 20.14
C PHE A 165 7.01 -2.15 20.99
N VAL A 166 7.36 -3.44 21.04
CA VAL A 166 6.64 -4.44 21.84
C VAL A 166 6.66 -4.05 23.32
N GLU A 167 7.81 -3.58 23.83
CA GLU A 167 7.91 -3.12 25.21
C GLU A 167 7.08 -1.86 25.44
N ASN A 168 7.10 -0.90 24.52
CA ASN A 168 6.28 0.31 24.62
C ASN A 168 4.77 0.01 24.59
N VAL A 169 4.32 -0.90 23.72
CA VAL A 169 2.92 -1.35 23.69
C VAL A 169 2.55 -2.06 24.99
N ARG A 170 3.43 -2.93 25.49
CA ARG A 170 3.23 -3.64 26.76
C ARG A 170 3.07 -2.65 27.93
N LEU A 171 3.95 -1.67 28.02
CA LEU A 171 3.91 -0.63 29.06
C LEU A 171 2.62 0.20 28.96
N ASN A 172 2.25 0.64 27.75
CA ASN A 172 1.02 1.41 27.54
C ASN A 172 -0.25 0.62 27.90
N ILE A 173 -0.28 -0.69 27.63
CA ILE A 173 -1.38 -1.56 28.05
C ILE A 173 -1.40 -1.68 29.58
N GLN A 174 -0.25 -1.87 30.24
CA GLN A 174 -0.18 -1.96 31.70
C GLN A 174 -0.68 -0.68 32.38
N ASP A 175 -0.31 0.49 31.87
CA ASP A 175 -0.77 1.79 32.39
C ASP A 175 -2.28 2.00 32.23
N LEU A 176 -2.87 1.49 31.15
CA LEU A 176 -4.32 1.49 30.93
C LEU A 176 -5.09 0.60 31.92
N TYR A 177 -4.48 -0.49 32.41
CA TYR A 177 -5.08 -1.37 33.41
C TYR A 177 -4.83 -0.90 34.86
N HIS A 178 -3.72 -0.22 35.12
CA HIS A 178 -3.40 0.31 36.45
C HIS A 178 -4.00 1.68 36.75
N SER A 179 -4.46 2.43 35.75
CA SER A 179 -5.16 3.72 35.93
C SER A 179 -6.67 3.60 36.22
N LYS A 180 -7.21 2.37 36.30
CA LYS A 180 -8.63 2.08 36.57
C LYS A 180 -8.92 1.48 37.97
N LEU A 181 -7.97 1.57 38.90
CA LEU A 181 -8.13 1.23 40.33
C LEU A 181 -7.89 2.46 41.20
#